data_AF-A0A173DTA2-F1
#
_entry.id   AF-A0A173DTA2-F1
#
_cell.length_a   1.000
_cell.length_b   1.000
_cell.length_c   1.000
_cell.angle_alpha   90.00
_cell.angle_beta   90.00
_cell.angle_gamma   90.00
#
_symmetry.space_group_name_H-M   'P 1'
#
loop_
_entity.id
_entity.type
_entity.pdbx_description
1 polymer ?
#
loop_
_entity_poly.entity_id
_entity_poly.type
_entity_poly.pdbx_seq_one_letter_code
_entity_poly.pdbx_strand_id
1 'polypeptide(L)'
;NRGGSRAVAITKDLGKTWTEHESSRKALPESVCMASLISVKAKDNVLGKDLLIFSNPNTTKGRYNTTIKISLDGGVTWSPEHQLLLDEGNNWGYSCLSMIDKETIGILYESSVAHMTFQAVKLKDIIK
;
A
#
# COMPACT_ATOMS: atom_id res chain seq x y z
N ASN A 1 10.79 18.22 1.80
CA ASN A 1 9.60 17.39 1.50
C ASN A 1 8.34 18.12 1.95
N ARG A 2 7.26 18.13 1.15
CA ARG A 2 6.01 18.82 1.53
C ARG A 2 5.27 18.15 2.71
N GLY A 3 5.61 16.89 3.03
CA GLY A 3 5.04 16.13 4.16
C GLY A 3 3.57 15.76 3.97
N GLY A 4 3.03 14.89 4.82
CA GLY A 4 1.58 14.67 4.96
C GLY A 4 0.93 13.65 4.01
N SER A 5 1.33 13.56 2.74
CA SER A 5 0.67 12.66 1.77
C SER A 5 1.54 12.27 0.57
N ARG A 6 1.30 11.10 -0.02
CA ARG A 6 1.99 10.63 -1.22
C ARG A 6 1.63 11.50 -2.43
N ALA A 7 2.62 11.87 -3.23
CA ALA A 7 2.39 12.40 -4.58
C ALA A 7 2.23 11.23 -5.56
N VAL A 8 1.29 11.34 -6.50
CA VAL A 8 1.01 10.27 -7.48
C VAL A 8 0.87 10.88 -8.87
N ALA A 9 1.58 10.32 -9.84
CA ALA A 9 1.50 10.72 -11.23
C ALA A 9 1.56 9.49 -12.14
N ILE A 10 0.96 9.60 -13.32
CA ILE A 10 0.90 8.54 -14.33
C ILE A 10 1.61 9.04 -15.58
N THR A 11 2.29 8.13 -16.25
CA THR A 11 2.87 8.35 -17.58
C THR A 11 2.37 7.27 -18.54
N LYS A 12 2.20 7.63 -19.81
CA LYS A 12 1.87 6.71 -20.91
C LYS A 12 3.00 6.61 -21.94
N ASP A 13 4.10 7.29 -21.69
CA ASP A 13 5.22 7.47 -22.62
C ASP A 13 6.59 7.23 -21.95
N LEU A 14 6.59 6.36 -20.94
CA LEU A 14 7.77 5.95 -20.18
C LEU A 14 8.50 7.14 -19.50
N GLY A 15 7.73 8.13 -19.05
CA GLY A 15 8.20 9.22 -18.21
C GLY A 15 8.61 10.48 -18.96
N LYS A 16 8.32 10.59 -20.27
CA LYS A 16 8.53 11.84 -21.02
C LYS A 16 7.53 12.90 -20.59
N THR A 17 6.27 12.51 -20.39
CA THR A 17 5.23 13.36 -19.83
C THR A 17 4.54 12.67 -18.65
N TRP A 18 4.08 13.50 -17.71
CA TRP A 18 3.43 13.07 -16.49
C TRP A 18 2.11 13.80 -16.33
N THR A 19 1.08 13.06 -15.95
CA THR A 19 -0.21 13.60 -15.55
C THR A 19 -0.41 13.34 -14.06
N GLU A 20 -0.73 14.38 -13.30
CA GLU A 20 -1.06 14.24 -11.89
C GLU A 20 -2.32 13.36 -11.74
N HIS A 21 -2.25 12.37 -10.86
CA HIS A 21 -3.39 11.51 -10.57
C HIS A 21 -4.31 12.19 -9.55
N GLU A 22 -5.62 11.96 -9.62
CA GLU A 22 -6.59 12.66 -8.75
C GLU A 22 -6.41 12.37 -7.25
N SER A 23 -5.83 11.21 -6.92
CA SER A 23 -5.50 10.83 -5.54
C SER A 23 -4.23 11.50 -5.00
N SER A 24 -3.43 12.14 -5.88
CA SER A 24 -2.18 12.80 -5.56
C SER A 24 -2.37 13.80 -4.43
N ARG A 25 -1.48 13.70 -3.43
CA ARG A 25 -1.42 14.60 -2.28
C ARG A 25 -2.68 14.64 -1.41
N LYS A 26 -3.58 13.64 -1.55
CA LYS A 26 -4.85 13.55 -0.83
C LYS A 26 -5.08 12.19 -0.18
N ALA A 27 -5.16 11.12 -0.98
CA ALA A 27 -5.77 9.87 -0.54
C ALA A 27 -4.87 8.98 0.35
N LEU A 28 -3.55 9.12 0.21
CA LEU A 28 -2.57 8.28 0.89
C LEU A 28 -1.72 9.13 1.85
N PRO A 29 -2.07 9.20 3.14
CA PRO A 29 -1.28 9.94 4.13
C PRO A 29 0.09 9.30 4.35
N GLU A 30 1.09 10.12 4.66
CA GLU A 30 2.41 9.65 5.07
C GLU A 30 3.17 10.66 5.94
N SER A 31 4.17 10.16 6.65
CA SER A 31 5.11 10.91 7.46
C SER A 31 6.48 11.11 6.81
N VAL A 32 6.53 11.13 5.47
CA VAL A 32 7.77 11.16 4.67
C VAL A 32 8.56 9.86 4.87
N CYS A 33 8.02 8.75 4.36
CA CYS A 33 8.60 7.41 4.48
C CYS A 33 8.59 6.68 3.12
N MET A 34 9.28 5.54 3.04
CA MET A 34 9.06 4.61 1.93
C MET A 34 7.64 4.04 2.02
N ALA A 35 7.07 3.73 0.86
CA ALA A 35 5.81 3.01 0.74
C ALA A 35 5.87 2.04 -0.45
N SER A 36 5.22 0.89 -0.33
CA SER A 36 5.11 -0.09 -1.41
C SER A 36 3.79 0.11 -2.17
N LEU A 37 3.82 -0.17 -3.48
CA LEU A 37 2.64 -0.19 -4.34
C LEU A 37 2.83 -1.29 -5.39
N ILE A 38 1.87 -2.21 -5.48
CA ILE A 38 1.82 -3.25 -6.52
C ILE A 38 0.46 -3.25 -7.23
N SER A 39 0.46 -3.67 -8.50
CA SER A 39 -0.76 -3.93 -9.26
C SER A 39 -0.93 -5.44 -9.45
N VAL A 40 -2.12 -5.95 -9.13
CA VAL A 40 -2.48 -7.37 -9.29
C VAL A 40 -3.67 -7.44 -10.25
N LYS A 41 -3.50 -8.12 -11.38
CA LYS A 41 -4.56 -8.22 -12.38
C LYS A 41 -5.65 -9.20 -11.96
N ALA A 42 -6.87 -9.00 -12.45
CA ALA A 42 -8.04 -9.82 -12.17
C ALA A 42 -7.79 -11.34 -12.34
N LYS A 43 -7.05 -11.72 -13.38
CA LYS A 43 -6.71 -13.13 -13.66
C LYS A 43 -5.72 -13.76 -12.67
N ASP A 44 -5.00 -12.92 -11.92
CA ASP A 44 -3.88 -13.30 -11.06
C ASP A 44 -4.27 -13.29 -9.57
N ASN A 45 -5.55 -13.06 -9.25
CA ASN A 45 -6.07 -13.16 -7.89
C ASN A 45 -7.46 -13.79 -7.86
N VAL A 46 -7.87 -14.26 -6.68
CA VAL A 46 -9.15 -14.98 -6.52
C VAL A 46 -10.40 -14.11 -6.44
N LEU A 47 -10.25 -12.79 -6.34
CA LEU A 47 -11.39 -11.86 -6.37
C LEU A 47 -11.84 -11.56 -7.80
N GLY A 48 -11.04 -11.90 -8.80
CA GLY A 48 -11.39 -11.66 -10.21
C GLY A 48 -11.47 -10.18 -10.57
N LYS A 49 -10.80 -9.30 -9.83
CA LYS A 49 -10.80 -7.83 -10.03
C LYS A 49 -9.37 -7.31 -10.14
N ASP A 50 -9.16 -6.23 -10.91
CA ASP A 50 -7.89 -5.51 -10.90
C ASP A 50 -7.74 -4.80 -9.54
N LEU A 51 -6.59 -5.02 -8.88
CA LEU A 51 -6.29 -4.48 -7.55
C LEU A 51 -5.04 -3.61 -7.61
N LEU A 52 -5.05 -2.53 -6.83
CA LEU A 52 -3.81 -1.91 -6.34
C LEU A 52 -3.68 -2.18 -4.85
N ILE A 53 -2.50 -2.63 -4.43
CA ILE A 53 -2.21 -2.94 -3.03
C ILE A 53 -1.06 -2.05 -2.58
N PHE A 54 -1.27 -1.34 -1.48
CA PHE A 54 -0.35 -0.33 -0.96
C PHE A 54 0.00 -0.63 0.50
N SER A 55 1.23 -0.35 0.91
CA SER A 55 1.63 -0.43 2.32
C SER A 55 2.52 0.72 2.74
N ASN A 56 2.24 1.29 3.91
CA ASN A 56 3.09 2.26 4.59
C ASN A 56 2.71 2.37 6.08
N PRO A 57 3.48 3.16 6.87
CA PRO A 57 3.01 3.70 8.14
C PRO A 57 1.83 4.65 7.88
N ASN A 58 0.63 4.28 8.33
CA ASN A 58 -0.61 5.02 8.05
C ASN A 58 -0.79 6.21 9.00
N THR A 59 0.15 7.14 8.96
CA THR A 59 0.19 8.33 9.81
C THR A 59 0.91 9.48 9.10
N THR A 60 0.64 10.72 9.52
CA THR A 60 1.31 11.92 9.03
C THR A 60 2.53 12.33 9.88
N LYS A 61 2.75 11.67 11.03
CA LYS A 61 3.88 11.92 11.92
C LYS A 61 4.38 10.64 12.55
N GLY A 62 5.70 10.44 12.59
CA GLY A 62 6.33 9.23 13.12
C GLY A 62 6.16 8.03 12.18
N ARG A 63 6.60 6.85 12.61
CA ARG A 63 6.53 5.62 11.82
C ARG A 63 5.98 4.51 12.70
N TYR A 64 4.67 4.33 12.60
CA TYR A 64 3.87 3.34 13.31
C TYR A 64 2.58 3.13 12.52
N ASN A 65 1.75 2.18 12.94
CA ASN A 65 0.54 1.76 12.22
C ASN A 65 0.85 1.29 10.79
N THR A 66 1.80 0.36 10.63
CA THR A 66 2.07 -0.27 9.34
C THR A 66 0.78 -0.95 8.86
N THR A 67 0.26 -0.51 7.72
CA THR A 67 -1.08 -0.87 7.23
C THR A 67 -1.00 -1.30 5.77
N ILE A 68 -1.71 -2.37 5.40
CA ILE A 68 -2.01 -2.70 4.01
C ILE A 68 -3.33 -2.04 3.62
N LYS A 69 -3.41 -1.45 2.42
CA LYS A 69 -4.62 -0.87 1.84
C LYS A 69 -4.83 -1.42 0.43
N ILE A 70 -6.09 -1.69 0.07
CA ILE A 70 -6.45 -2.16 -1.27
C ILE A 70 -7.41 -1.17 -1.93
N SER A 71 -7.11 -0.82 -3.18
CA SER A 71 -8.00 -0.09 -4.07
C SER A 71 -8.54 -1.02 -5.16
N LEU A 72 -9.84 -0.87 -5.44
CA LEU A 72 -10.57 -1.64 -6.47
C LEU A 72 -10.87 -0.80 -7.74
N ASP A 73 -10.44 0.46 -7.77
CA ASP A 73 -10.79 1.45 -8.79
C ASP A 73 -9.55 2.13 -9.40
N GLY A 74 -8.40 1.47 -9.35
CA GLY A 74 -7.16 1.99 -9.95
C GLY A 74 -6.45 3.04 -9.11
N GLY A 75 -6.72 3.10 -7.81
CA GLY A 75 -6.03 3.99 -6.86
C GLY A 75 -6.71 5.34 -6.67
N VAL A 76 -7.94 5.47 -7.15
CA VAL A 76 -8.80 6.65 -6.97
C VAL A 76 -9.26 6.72 -5.53
N THR A 77 -9.83 5.64 -5.02
CA THR A 77 -10.24 5.52 -3.61
C THR A 77 -9.48 4.42 -2.88
N TRP A 78 -9.30 4.63 -1.57
CA TRP A 78 -8.63 3.70 -0.65
C TRP A 78 -9.51 3.53 0.59
N SER A 79 -10.58 2.76 0.45
CA SER A 79 -11.66 2.71 1.44
C SER A 79 -11.19 2.15 2.79
N PRO A 80 -11.63 2.69 3.95
CA PRO A 80 -11.24 2.19 5.27
C PRO A 80 -11.55 0.71 5.52
N GLU A 81 -12.64 0.19 4.94
CA GLU A 81 -13.04 -1.22 5.04
C GLU A 81 -12.12 -2.18 4.27
N HIS A 82 -11.27 -1.66 3.37
CA HIS A 82 -10.30 -2.42 2.59
C HIS A 82 -8.86 -2.22 3.12
N GLN A 83 -8.73 -2.11 4.44
CA GLN A 83 -7.43 -1.90 5.10
C GLN A 83 -7.22 -2.89 6.24
N LEU A 84 -5.98 -3.26 6.46
CA LEU A 84 -5.56 -4.11 7.58
C LEU A 84 -4.34 -3.52 8.27
N LEU A 85 -4.51 -3.19 9.55
CA LEU A 85 -3.41 -2.81 10.45
C LEU A 85 -2.62 -4.06 10.82
N LEU A 86 -1.31 -4.03 10.62
CA LEU A 86 -0.40 -5.14 10.91
C LEU A 86 0.44 -4.91 12.16
N ASP A 87 0.88 -3.67 12.37
CA ASP A 87 1.79 -3.31 13.47
C ASP A 87 1.47 -1.89 13.96
N GLU A 88 0.94 -1.78 15.17
CA GLU A 88 0.65 -0.51 15.84
C GLU A 88 1.90 0.16 16.43
N GLY A 89 2.99 -0.59 16.59
CA GLY A 89 4.20 -0.14 17.26
C GLY A 89 5.06 0.81 16.42
N ASN A 90 5.98 1.51 17.11
CA ASN A 90 6.99 2.32 16.44
C ASN A 90 8.03 1.42 15.74
N ASN A 91 8.37 1.75 14.51
CA ASN A 91 9.32 1.00 13.69
C ASN A 91 10.06 1.91 12.70
N TRP A 92 10.93 1.33 11.87
CA TRP A 92 11.69 2.08 10.86
C TRP A 92 10.86 2.39 9.60
N GLY A 93 9.73 1.70 9.41
CA GLY A 93 8.62 2.08 8.54
C GLY A 93 8.71 1.66 7.08
N TYR A 94 9.78 1.02 6.62
CA TYR A 94 9.85 0.56 5.23
C TYR A 94 9.11 -0.77 5.09
N SER A 95 8.48 -0.97 3.94
CA SER A 95 7.75 -2.20 3.62
C SER A 95 7.79 -2.50 2.13
N CYS A 96 7.69 -3.78 1.76
CA CYS A 96 7.59 -4.21 0.39
C CYS A 96 6.56 -5.34 0.26
N LEU A 97 5.69 -5.23 -0.74
CA LEU A 97 4.60 -6.17 -1.02
C LEU A 97 4.95 -7.08 -2.20
N SER A 98 4.44 -8.31 -2.15
CA SER A 98 4.35 -9.22 -3.29
C SER A 98 3.14 -10.13 -3.12
N MET A 99 2.60 -10.66 -4.22
CA MET A 99 1.69 -11.80 -4.11
C MET A 99 2.52 -13.06 -3.88
N ILE A 100 2.16 -13.86 -2.87
CA ILE A 100 2.73 -15.20 -2.66
C ILE A 100 2.08 -16.18 -3.65
N ASP A 101 0.76 -16.07 -3.77
CA ASP A 101 -0.10 -16.85 -4.66
C ASP A 101 -1.34 -16.02 -5.03
N LYS A 102 -2.38 -16.64 -5.62
CA LYS A 102 -3.60 -15.93 -6.03
C LYS A 102 -4.49 -15.43 -4.88
N GLU A 103 -4.28 -15.92 -3.66
CA GLU A 103 -5.10 -15.64 -2.48
C GLU A 103 -4.36 -14.84 -1.41
N THR A 104 -3.03 -14.81 -1.46
CA THR A 104 -2.21 -14.40 -0.32
C THR A 104 -1.21 -13.31 -0.68
N ILE A 105 -1.29 -12.20 0.04
CA ILE A 105 -0.31 -11.11 0.01
C ILE A 105 0.83 -11.45 0.97
N GLY A 106 2.06 -11.34 0.50
CA GLY A 106 3.27 -11.33 1.32
C GLY A 106 3.74 -9.90 1.54
N ILE A 107 4.14 -9.59 2.76
CA ILE A 107 4.77 -8.31 3.11
C ILE A 107 6.07 -8.59 3.87
N LEU A 108 7.16 -7.94 3.43
CA LEU A 108 8.42 -7.85 4.17
C LEU A 108 8.58 -6.40 4.64
N TYR A 109 8.71 -6.17 5.94
CA TYR A 109 8.75 -4.82 6.49
C TYR A 109 9.60 -4.71 7.75
N GLU A 110 10.02 -3.49 8.06
CA GLU A 110 10.68 -3.15 9.32
C GLU A 110 9.60 -2.95 10.39
N SER A 111 9.52 -3.85 11.37
CA SER A 111 8.46 -3.84 12.38
C SER A 111 8.97 -3.43 13.76
N SER A 112 8.04 -3.27 14.70
CA SER A 112 8.33 -3.02 16.11
C SER A 112 8.95 -4.23 16.82
N VAL A 113 8.83 -5.44 16.26
CA VAL A 113 9.28 -6.69 16.90
C VAL A 113 10.51 -7.30 16.25
N ALA A 114 10.84 -6.93 15.02
CA ALA A 114 12.07 -7.35 14.34
C ALA A 114 12.46 -6.39 13.22
N HIS A 115 13.77 -6.28 12.95
CA HIS A 115 14.28 -5.47 11.85
C HIS A 115 13.69 -5.89 10.50
N MET A 116 13.49 -7.19 10.27
CA MET A 116 12.87 -7.74 9.07
C MET A 116 11.77 -8.70 9.50
N THR A 117 10.52 -8.32 9.25
CA THR A 117 9.33 -9.11 9.57
C THR A 117 8.64 -9.50 8.28
N PHE A 118 8.37 -10.79 8.12
CA PHE A 118 7.53 -11.30 7.04
C PHE A 118 6.16 -11.70 7.58
N GLN A 119 5.10 -11.30 6.90
CA GLN A 119 3.74 -11.76 7.16
C GLN A 119 3.05 -12.17 5.86
N ALA A 120 2.17 -13.17 5.97
CA ALA A 120 1.30 -13.61 4.90
C ALA A 120 -0.16 -13.29 5.29
N VAL A 121 -0.88 -12.60 4.41
CA VAL A 121 -2.23 -12.10 4.67
C VAL A 121 -3.15 -12.54 3.55
N LYS A 122 -4.30 -13.15 3.86
CA LYS A 122 -5.25 -13.53 2.82
C LYS A 122 -5.96 -12.29 2.29
N LEU A 123 -6.20 -12.22 0.98
CA LEU A 123 -6.98 -11.14 0.36
C LEU A 123 -8.36 -11.00 0.99
N LYS A 124 -8.98 -12.12 1.37
CA LYS A 124 -10.31 -12.17 2.02
C LYS A 124 -10.34 -11.59 3.43
N ASP A 125 -9.18 -11.44 4.08
CA ASP A 125 -9.11 -10.81 5.40
C ASP A 125 -9.21 -9.27 5.29
N ILE A 126 -8.91 -8.73 4.10
CA ILE A 126 -8.94 -7.28 3.81
C ILE A 126 -10.19 -6.92 2.99
N ILE A 127 -10.53 -7.70 1.97
CA ILE A 127 -11.74 -7.52 1.14
C ILE A 127 -12.76 -8.58 1.53
N LYS A 128 -13.83 -8.15 2.21
CA LYS A 128 -14.96 -9.01 2.58
C LYS A 128 -15.96 -9.18 1.43
#